data_AF-A0A9P5TDW1-F1
#
_entry.id   AF-A0A9P5TDW1-F1
#
_cell.length_a   1.000
_cell.length_b   1.000
_cell.length_c   1.000
_cell.angle_alpha   90.00
_cell.angle_beta   90.00
_cell.angle_gamma   90.00
#
_symmetry.space_group_name_H-M   'P 1'
#
loop_
_entity.id
_entity.type
_entity.pdbx_description
1 polymer ?
#
loop_
_entity_poly.entity_id
_entity_poly.type
_entity_poly.pdbx_seq_one_letter_code
_entity_poly.pdbx_strand_id
1 'polypeptide(L)' 'TLVITEGTIISEQVGGCSNVPDIWSDEQIEGWLPVCHAEHKNESFIFLQLQALGRTTSPEV' A
#
# COMPACT_ATOMS: atom_id res chain seq x y z
N THR A 1 -4.32 -1.45 -19.34
CA THR A 1 -4.25 -2.67 -18.50
C THR A 1 -4.82 -2.39 -17.11
N LEU A 2 -5.17 -3.41 -16.32
CA LEU A 2 -5.53 -3.24 -14.90
C LEU A 2 -4.43 -3.84 -14.02
N VAL A 3 -3.94 -3.07 -13.07
CA VAL A 3 -2.96 -3.45 -12.05
C VAL A 3 -3.61 -3.37 -10.67
N ILE A 4 -3.30 -4.33 -9.81
CA ILE A 4 -3.63 -4.29 -8.38
C ILE A 4 -2.29 -4.32 -7.65
N THR A 5 -2.07 -3.39 -6.73
CA THR A 5 -0.81 -3.30 -5.97
C THR A 5 -0.63 -4.49 -5.04
N GLU A 6 0.58 -4.61 -4.48
CA GLU A 6 0.75 -5.38 -3.25
C GLU A 6 -0.14 -4.84 -2.10
N GLY A 7 -0.27 -5.67 -1.05
CA GLY A 7 -1.02 -5.31 0.14
C GLY A 7 -0.48 -4.05 0.81
N THR A 8 -1.37 -3.10 1.07
CA THR A 8 -1.05 -1.78 1.63
C THR A 8 -1.77 -1.60 2.96
N ILE A 9 -1.02 -1.34 4.03
CA ILE A 9 -1.56 -1.27 5.39
C ILE A 9 -2.34 0.03 5.59
N ILE A 10 -3.52 -0.09 6.19
CA ILE A 10 -4.50 1.00 6.33
C ILE A 10 -4.37 1.83 7.62
N SER A 11 -3.58 1.38 8.60
CA SER A 11 -3.26 2.14 9.80
C SER A 11 -2.05 1.58 10.53
N GLU A 12 -1.39 2.40 11.33
CA GLU A 12 -0.26 1.99 12.19
C GLU A 12 -0.61 0.78 13.07
N GLN A 13 -1.84 0.72 13.59
CA GLN A 13 -2.28 -0.32 14.54
C GLN A 13 -2.48 -1.71 13.92
N VAL A 14 -2.67 -1.79 12.61
CA VAL A 14 -3.02 -3.06 11.92
C VAL A 14 -1.88 -3.60 11.05
N GLY A 15 -0.68 -3.03 11.24
CA GLY A 15 0.57 -3.47 10.64
C GLY A 15 1.23 -4.63 11.37
N GLY A 16 2.57 -4.60 11.42
CA GLY A 16 3.43 -5.65 11.96
C GLY A 16 3.97 -6.62 10.90
N CYS A 17 4.26 -6.08 9.72
CA CYS A 17 5.11 -6.70 8.71
C CYS A 17 6.10 -5.65 8.21
N SER A 18 7.40 -5.89 8.39
CA SER A 18 8.44 -4.94 7.95
C SER A 18 8.50 -4.86 6.43
N ASN A 19 8.81 -3.67 5.91
CA ASN A 19 9.03 -3.43 4.47
C ASN A 19 7.79 -3.66 3.58
N VAL A 20 6.59 -3.53 4.14
CA VAL A 20 5.33 -3.47 3.39
C VAL A 20 4.91 -2.01 3.26
N PRO A 21 4.31 -1.57 2.14
CA PRO A 21 3.84 -0.20 2.02
C PRO A 21 2.57 0.06 2.84
N ASP A 22 2.40 1.31 3.19
CA ASP A 22 1.30 1.85 4.00
C ASP A 22 0.57 2.97 3.21
N ILE A 23 -0.60 3.42 3.69
CA ILE A 23 -1.37 4.52 3.05
C ILE A 23 -2.14 5.41 4.04
N TRP A 24 -1.68 5.52 5.28
CA TRP A 24 -2.37 6.26 6.34
C TRP A 24 -1.72 7.61 6.68
N SER A 25 -0.54 7.92 6.16
CA SER A 25 0.14 9.22 6.32
C SER A 25 0.32 9.96 5.00
N ASP A 26 0.47 11.29 5.07
CA ASP A 26 0.74 12.13 3.90
C ASP A 26 2.05 11.73 3.21
N GLU A 27 3.10 11.40 3.96
CA GLU A 27 4.39 10.93 3.43
C GLU A 27 4.22 9.63 2.60
N GLN A 28 3.38 8.70 3.07
CA GLN A 28 3.08 7.47 2.35
C GLN A 28 2.28 7.75 1.07
N ILE A 29 1.31 8.66 1.14
CA ILE A 29 0.54 9.10 -0.04
C ILE A 29 1.49 9.72 -1.07
N GLU A 30 2.40 10.60 -0.64
CA GLU A 30 3.44 11.18 -1.51
C GLU A 30 4.32 10.11 -2.15
N GLY A 31 4.65 9.03 -1.44
CA GLY A 31 5.36 7.87 -1.97
C GLY A 31 4.59 7.09 -3.03
N TRP A 32 3.26 7.00 -2.93
CA TRP A 32 2.40 6.30 -3.90
C TRP A 32 2.13 7.10 -5.17
N LEU A 33 2.10 8.43 -5.10
CA LEU A 33 1.74 9.28 -6.25
C LEU A 33 2.61 9.01 -7.51
N PRO A 34 3.96 8.90 -7.43
CA PRO A 34 4.78 8.57 -8.59
C PRO A 34 4.42 7.23 -9.23
N VAL A 35 4.07 6.21 -8.44
CA VAL A 35 3.67 4.88 -8.93
C VAL A 35 2.35 4.98 -9.68
N CYS A 36 1.35 5.63 -9.09
CA CYS A 36 0.05 5.85 -9.74
C CYS A 36 0.19 6.67 -11.04
N HIS A 37 1.02 7.71 -11.04
CA HIS A 37 1.27 8.51 -12.23
C HIS A 37 1.97 7.71 -13.33
N ALA A 38 2.91 6.83 -12.99
CA ALA A 38 3.59 5.98 -13.97
C ALA A 38 2.60 5.05 -14.68
N GLU A 39 1.69 4.41 -13.94
CA GLU A 39 0.66 3.54 -14.53
C GLU A 39 -0.33 4.32 -15.39
N HIS A 40 -0.79 5.49 -14.93
CA HIS A 40 -1.68 6.34 -15.72
C HIS A 40 -1.01 6.87 -16.99
N LYS A 41 0.28 7.19 -16.96
CA LYS A 41 1.05 7.58 -18.15
C LYS A 41 1.12 6.46 -19.20
N ASN A 42 1.02 5.21 -18.77
CA ASN A 42 0.99 4.03 -19.62
C ASN A 42 -0.45 3.64 -20.05
N GLU A 43 -1.42 4.57 -19.96
CA GLU A 43 -2.83 4.35 -20.30
C GLU A 43 -3.43 3.11 -19.59
N SER A 44 -2.97 2.86 -18.36
CA SER A 44 -3.41 1.76 -17.52
C SER A 44 -4.12 2.25 -16.26
N PHE A 45 -4.79 1.33 -15.57
CA PHE A 45 -5.53 1.57 -14.34
C PHE A 45 -4.86 0.83 -13.18
N ILE A 46 -4.86 1.44 -12.01
CA ILE A 46 -4.24 0.89 -10.79
C ILE A 46 -5.23 0.95 -9.63
N PHE A 47 -5.31 -0.11 -8.84
CA PHE A 47 -6.03 -0.16 -7.57
C PHE A 47 -5.06 -0.50 -6.44
N LEU A 48 -5.16 0.20 -5.31
CA LEU A 48 -4.48 -0.18 -4.08
C LEU A 48 -5.20 -1.34 -3.40
N GLN A 49 -4.48 -2.43 -3.11
CA GLN A 49 -5.00 -3.53 -2.29
C GLN A 49 -4.89 -3.16 -0.81
N LEU A 50 -6.02 -2.81 -0.18
CA LEU A 50 -6.04 -2.47 1.25
C LEU A 50 -5.97 -3.72 2.13
N GLN A 51 -5.10 -3.72 3.14
CA GLN A 51 -4.86 -4.87 4.02
C GLN A 51 -4.83 -4.47 5.50
N ALA A 52 -5.38 -5.36 6.33
CA ALA A 52 -5.17 -5.40 7.78
C ALA A 52 -4.75 -6.83 8.15
N LEU A 53 -3.63 -6.99 8.86
CA LEU A 53 -3.02 -8.31 9.09
C LEU A 53 -3.75 -9.14 10.15
N GLY A 54 -4.25 -8.50 11.21
CA GLY A 54 -4.97 -9.18 12.27
C GLY A 54 -4.16 -10.32 12.90
N ARG A 55 -4.67 -11.55 12.86
CA ARG A 55 -4.01 -12.70 13.50
C ARG A 55 -2.64 -13.09 12.92
N THR A 56 -2.29 -12.57 11.74
CA THR A 56 -1.01 -12.85 11.09
C THR A 56 0.03 -11.76 11.32
N THR A 57 -0.30 -10.74 12.11
CA THR A 57 0.66 -9.70 12.55
C THR A 57 1.83 -10.34 13.30
N SER A 58 3.06 -9.94 12.96
CA SER A 58 4.23 -10.29 13.77
C SER A 58 4.19 -9.43 15.04
N PRO A 59 4.19 -10.03 16.25
CA PRO A 59 4.19 -9.27 17.50
C PRO A 59 5.54 -8.61 17.81
N GLU A 60 6.60 -8.99 17.08
CA GLU A 60 7.97 -8.47 17.26
C GLU A 60 8.26 -7.25 16.38
N VAL A 61 7.34 -6.91 15.46
CA VAL A 61 7.43 -5.77 14.53
C VAL A 61 6.42 -4.73 14.97
#